data_AF-A0A851SKN2-F1
#
_entry.id   AF-A0A851SKN2-F1
#
_cell.length_a   1.000
_cell.length_b   1.000
_cell.length_c   1.000
_cell.angle_alpha   90.00
_cell.angle_beta   90.00
_cell.angle_gamma   90.00
#
_symmetry.space_group_name_H-M   'P 1'
#
loop_
_entity.id
_entity.type
_entity.pdbx_description
1 polymer ?
#
loop_
_entity_poly.entity_id
_entity_poly.type
_entity_poly.pdbx_seq_one_letter_code
_entity_poly.pdbx_strand_id
1 'polypeptide(L)'
;IQVQNLGCYPIQNLTLHMSLPALGHHQSPILSVTRVLAQNLTCALPPPEEGTPLTPVLPRDLPHTDRLDCSNTRCQELRCRLGRLERGRGVSIQILRVLHQSFFSRVKFRSVRIISSVWLGVTGGVLVLEEGAQRREV
;
A
#
# COMPACT_ATOMS: atom_id res chain seq x y z
N ILE A 1 -4.21 8.07 -4.17
CA ILE A 1 -4.36 6.79 -4.87
C ILE A 1 -5.76 6.76 -5.44
N GLN A 2 -5.90 6.41 -6.70
CA GLN A 2 -7.20 6.34 -7.37
C GLN A 2 -7.42 4.91 -7.87
N VAL A 3 -8.60 4.37 -7.64
CA VAL A 3 -9.05 3.07 -8.14
C VAL A 3 -10.31 3.31 -8.96
N GLN A 4 -10.36 2.76 -10.18
CA GLN A 4 -11.49 2.93 -11.08
C GLN A 4 -11.91 1.58 -11.66
N ASN A 5 -13.22 1.34 -11.70
CA ASN A 5 -13.77 0.19 -12.41
C ASN A 5 -13.96 0.54 -13.88
N LEU A 6 -13.04 0.07 -14.73
CA LEU A 6 -13.13 0.22 -16.18
C LEU A 6 -13.85 -0.96 -16.86
N GLY A 7 -14.32 -1.94 -16.08
CA GLY A 7 -15.03 -3.11 -16.57
C GLY A 7 -16.49 -2.83 -16.93
N CYS A 8 -17.16 -3.85 -17.45
CA CYS A 8 -18.55 -3.76 -17.89
C CYS A 8 -19.55 -3.88 -16.73
N TYR A 9 -19.13 -4.43 -15.60
CA TYR A 9 -20.02 -4.84 -14.51
C TYR A 9 -19.58 -4.24 -13.18
N PRO A 10 -20.53 -4.01 -12.24
CA PRO A 10 -20.18 -3.62 -10.88
C PRO A 10 -19.33 -4.70 -10.21
N ILE A 11 -18.37 -4.25 -9.40
CA ILE A 11 -17.47 -5.12 -8.62
C ILE A 11 -17.56 -4.77 -7.14
N GLN A 12 -17.49 -5.76 -6.27
CA GLN A 12 -17.59 -5.59 -4.82
C GLN A 12 -16.60 -6.49 -4.09
N ASN A 13 -16.53 -6.34 -2.76
CA ASN A 13 -15.61 -7.05 -1.88
C ASN A 13 -14.13 -6.83 -2.23
N LEU A 14 -13.82 -5.64 -2.73
CA LEU A 14 -12.46 -5.25 -3.06
C LEU A 14 -11.75 -4.68 -1.85
N THR A 15 -10.50 -5.05 -1.68
CA THR A 15 -9.61 -4.48 -0.68
C THR A 15 -8.43 -3.82 -1.38
N LEU A 16 -8.18 -2.55 -1.10
CA LEU A 16 -6.92 -1.92 -1.46
C LEU A 16 -5.91 -2.23 -0.37
N HIS A 17 -4.74 -2.70 -0.78
CA HIS A 17 -3.60 -2.92 0.09
C HIS A 17 -2.45 -2.01 -0.34
N MET A 18 -1.71 -1.48 0.63
CA MET A 18 -0.51 -0.70 0.35
C MET A 18 0.56 -1.00 1.39
N SER A 19 1.75 -1.39 0.93
CA SER A 19 2.94 -1.52 1.79
C SER A 19 3.72 -0.21 1.79
N LEU A 20 3.94 0.35 2.97
CA LEU A 20 4.71 1.58 3.16
C LEU A 20 5.98 1.28 3.96
N PRO A 21 7.18 1.58 3.43
CA PRO A 21 8.45 1.50 4.17
C PRO A 21 8.39 2.33 5.45
N ALA A 22 8.25 1.70 6.61
CA ALA A 22 7.99 2.41 7.87
C ALA A 22 9.25 2.54 8.71
N LEU A 23 9.99 1.44 8.90
CA LEU A 23 11.18 1.38 9.75
C LEU A 23 12.38 0.79 8.99
N GLY A 24 13.55 1.39 9.18
CA GLY A 24 14.82 0.92 8.64
C GLY A 24 15.60 0.08 9.65
N HIS A 25 16.92 0.03 9.46
CA HIS A 25 17.85 -0.64 10.36
C HIS A 25 17.73 -0.10 11.81
N HIS A 26 17.87 -0.97 12.81
CA HIS A 26 17.67 -0.64 14.23
C HIS A 26 16.32 0.03 14.55
N GLN A 27 15.24 -0.31 13.83
CA GLN A 27 13.90 0.25 14.06
C GLN A 27 13.83 1.78 13.92
N SER A 28 14.79 2.39 13.20
CA SER A 28 14.78 3.83 12.95
C SER A 28 13.63 4.19 11.99
N PRO A 29 12.78 5.18 12.35
CA PRO A 29 11.62 5.52 11.53
C PRO A 29 12.06 6.19 10.22
N ILE A 30 11.52 5.71 9.09
CA ILE A 30 11.75 6.27 7.75
C ILE A 30 10.57 7.14 7.34
N LEU A 31 9.37 6.57 7.39
CA LEU A 31 8.12 7.21 7.00
C LEU A 31 7.02 6.82 7.98
N SER A 32 6.16 7.77 8.32
CA SER A 32 4.93 7.51 9.07
C SER A 32 3.72 8.06 8.34
N VAL A 33 2.62 7.33 8.38
CA VAL A 33 1.32 7.81 7.90
C VAL A 33 0.66 8.59 9.02
N THR A 34 0.41 9.88 8.80
CA THR A 34 -0.20 10.76 9.81
C THR A 34 -1.71 10.81 9.68
N ARG A 35 -2.22 10.65 8.45
CA ARG A 35 -3.66 10.64 8.18
C ARG A 35 -3.99 9.88 6.90
N VAL A 36 -5.13 9.19 6.92
CA VAL A 36 -5.74 8.59 5.73
C VAL A 36 -7.09 9.29 5.53
N LEU A 37 -7.29 9.87 4.36
CA LEU A 37 -8.55 10.51 3.96
C LEU A 37 -9.19 9.65 2.88
N ALA A 38 -10.32 9.04 3.22
CA ALA A 38 -11.04 8.15 2.34
C ALA A 38 -12.55 8.36 2.55
N GLN A 39 -13.23 8.92 1.54
CA GLN A 39 -14.67 9.18 1.62
C GLN A 39 -15.45 7.88 1.45
N ASN A 40 -16.30 7.54 2.43
CA ASN A 40 -17.17 6.36 2.40
C ASN A 40 -16.41 5.01 2.29
N LEU A 41 -15.17 4.96 2.81
CA LEU A 41 -14.33 3.75 2.82
C LEU A 41 -13.83 3.49 4.24
N THR A 42 -13.76 2.22 4.63
CA THR A 42 -13.15 1.82 5.89
C THR A 42 -11.70 1.44 5.65
N CYS A 43 -10.77 2.20 6.23
CA CYS A 43 -9.34 1.92 6.18
C CYS A 43 -8.79 1.55 7.57
N ALA A 44 -7.86 0.61 7.61
CA ALA A 44 -7.12 0.18 8.79
C ALA A 44 -5.62 0.26 8.49
N LEU A 45 -4.87 0.85 9.42
CA LEU A 45 -3.43 0.91 9.39
C LEU A 45 -2.91 0.32 10.72
N PRO A 46 -2.84 -1.02 10.85
CA PRO A 46 -2.23 -1.64 12.02
C PRO A 46 -0.77 -1.17 12.18
N PRO A 47 -0.21 -1.22 13.39
CA PRO A 47 1.21 -0.98 13.60
C PRO A 47 2.06 -1.89 12.68
N PRO A 48 3.30 -1.50 12.33
CA PRO A 48 4.16 -2.33 11.51
C PRO A 48 4.31 -3.70 12.18
N GLU A 49 4.07 -4.78 11.45
CA GLU A 49 4.11 -6.12 12.05
C GLU A 49 5.49 -6.35 12.70
N GLU A 50 5.48 -6.82 13.95
CA GLU A 50 6.66 -7.35 14.63
C GLU A 50 6.98 -8.74 14.06
N GLY A 51 7.26 -8.77 12.75
CA GLY A 51 7.53 -9.99 12.02
C GLY A 51 8.99 -10.43 12.07
N THR A 52 9.27 -11.45 11.27
CA THR A 52 10.58 -12.07 11.02
C THR A 52 11.69 -11.03 10.97
N PRO A 53 12.86 -11.30 11.60
CA PRO A 53 14.03 -10.45 11.46
C PRO A 53 14.27 -10.19 9.97
N LEU A 54 14.24 -8.90 9.58
CA LEU A 54 14.62 -8.54 8.22
C LEU A 54 16.05 -9.04 8.02
N THR A 55 16.32 -9.67 6.89
CA THR A 55 17.71 -9.94 6.50
C THR A 55 18.43 -8.59 6.53
N PRO A 56 19.42 -8.42 7.43
CA PRO A 56 20.04 -7.11 7.58
C PRO A 56 20.69 -6.77 6.25
N VAL A 57 20.22 -5.73 5.57
CA VAL A 57 21.06 -5.10 4.56
C VAL A 57 22.28 -4.60 5.31
N LEU A 58 23.44 -5.17 5.00
CA LEU A 58 24.67 -4.85 5.70
C LEU A 58 24.89 -3.34 5.60
N PRO A 59 25.25 -2.63 6.68
CA PRO A 59 25.41 -1.17 6.65
C PRO A 59 26.38 -0.65 5.58
N ARG A 60 27.29 -1.52 5.09
CA ARG A 60 28.21 -1.24 3.97
C ARG A 60 27.50 -1.13 2.61
N ASP A 61 26.35 -1.78 2.45
CA ASP A 61 25.60 -1.86 1.18
C ASP A 61 24.49 -0.80 1.09
N LEU A 62 24.09 -0.22 2.22
CA LEU A 62 23.13 0.89 2.28
C LEU A 62 23.50 2.10 1.41
N PRO A 63 24.76 2.61 1.38
CA PRO A 63 25.13 3.70 0.49
C PRO A 63 25.16 3.31 -1.00
N HIS A 64 25.20 2.02 -1.32
CA HIS A 64 25.09 1.50 -2.69
C HIS A 64 23.63 1.21 -3.10
N THR A 65 22.70 1.28 -2.15
CA THR A 65 21.27 1.04 -2.40
C THR A 65 20.54 2.38 -2.43
N ASP A 66 20.25 2.88 -3.63
CA ASP A 66 19.52 4.14 -3.86
C ASP A 66 17.98 3.98 -3.71
N ARG A 67 17.54 2.90 -3.07
CA ARG A 67 16.14 2.45 -3.02
C ARG A 67 15.78 1.83 -1.66
N LEU A 68 14.72 2.33 -1.05
CA LEU A 68 14.12 1.80 0.17
C LEU A 68 12.72 1.26 -0.14
N ASP A 69 12.50 -0.02 0.10
CA ASP A 69 11.22 -0.70 -0.10
C ASP A 69 11.03 -1.83 0.93
N CYS A 70 9.98 -2.63 0.79
CA CYS A 70 9.67 -3.70 1.74
C CYS A 70 10.60 -4.91 1.67
N SER A 71 11.57 -4.96 0.74
CA SER A 71 12.61 -6.00 0.71
C SER A 71 13.75 -5.68 1.68
N ASN A 72 13.99 -4.40 1.96
CA ASN A 72 15.09 -3.93 2.81
C ASN A 72 14.66 -3.05 3.99
N THR A 73 13.35 -2.84 4.17
CA THR A 73 12.77 -2.10 5.30
C THR A 73 11.58 -2.85 5.88
N ARG A 74 11.22 -2.52 7.11
CA ARG A 74 10.00 -3.02 7.74
C ARG A 74 8.85 -2.17 7.25
N CYS A 75 7.91 -2.81 6.56
CA CYS A 75 6.75 -2.12 6.04
C CYS A 75 5.56 -2.17 7.00
N GLN A 76 4.78 -1.09 6.96
CA GLN A 76 3.45 -1.02 7.53
C GLN A 76 2.44 -1.18 6.41
N GLU A 77 1.41 -2.00 6.63
CA GLU A 77 0.39 -2.26 5.63
C GLU A 77 -0.87 -1.43 5.90
N LEU A 78 -1.27 -0.61 4.94
CA LEU A 78 -2.58 0.04 4.91
C LEU A 78 -3.56 -0.86 4.16
N ARG A 79 -4.72 -1.13 4.77
CA ARG A 79 -5.81 -1.90 4.15
C ARG A 79 -7.07 -1.07 4.10
N CYS A 80 -7.68 -0.90 2.94
CA CYS A 80 -8.95 -0.19 2.78
C CYS A 80 -9.98 -1.07 2.10
N ARG A 81 -11.17 -1.22 2.69
CA ARG A 81 -12.31 -1.90 2.05
C ARG A 81 -12.95 -0.94 1.07
N LEU A 82 -12.86 -1.28 -0.21
CA LEU A 82 -13.55 -0.60 -1.29
C LEU A 82 -14.90 -1.29 -1.41
N GLY A 83 -15.98 -0.56 -1.13
CA GLY A 83 -17.34 -1.08 -1.25
C GLY A 83 -17.67 -1.46 -2.71
N ARG A 84 -18.94 -1.39 -3.07
CA ARG A 84 -19.35 -1.64 -4.45
C ARG A 84 -18.87 -0.51 -5.38
N LEU A 85 -18.14 -0.85 -6.43
CA LEU A 85 -17.66 0.05 -7.49
C LEU A 85 -18.46 -0.19 -8.78
N GLU A 86 -19.33 0.76 -9.12
CA GLU A 86 -20.08 0.75 -10.38
C GLU A 86 -19.18 0.94 -11.60
N ARG A 87 -19.67 0.50 -12.77
CA ARG A 87 -19.00 0.71 -14.06
C ARG A 87 -18.65 2.19 -14.26
N GLY A 88 -17.40 2.46 -14.62
CA GLY A 88 -16.87 3.80 -14.88
C GLY A 88 -16.64 4.66 -13.63
N ARG A 89 -17.09 4.22 -12.45
CA ARG A 89 -16.90 4.93 -11.19
C ARG A 89 -15.55 4.55 -10.57
N GLY A 90 -15.09 5.42 -9.68
CA GLY A 90 -13.85 5.22 -8.95
C GLY A 90 -13.88 5.88 -7.60
N VAL A 91 -12.89 5.53 -6.78
CA VAL A 91 -12.68 6.06 -5.44
C VAL A 91 -11.26 6.60 -5.33
N SER A 92 -11.10 7.61 -4.46
CA SER A 92 -9.81 8.23 -4.19
C SER A 92 -9.50 8.13 -2.70
N ILE A 93 -8.28 7.71 -2.41
CA ILE A 93 -7.72 7.63 -1.06
C ILE A 93 -6.49 8.53 -1.01
N GLN A 94 -6.49 9.51 -0.12
CA GLN A 94 -5.35 10.37 0.12
C GLN A 94 -4.64 9.93 1.40
N ILE A 95 -3.31 9.89 1.35
CA ILE A 95 -2.47 9.42 2.45
C ILE A 95 -1.49 10.54 2.75
N LEU A 96 -1.62 11.15 3.92
CA LEU A 96 -0.67 12.11 4.44
C LEU A 96 0.44 11.34 5.15
N ARG A 97 1.68 11.70 4.82
CA ARG A 97 2.88 11.00 5.26
C ARG A 97 3.90 12.03 5.73
N VAL A 98 4.72 11.64 6.67
CA VAL A 98 5.89 12.39 7.11
C VAL A 98 7.14 11.53 6.92
N LEU A 99 8.22 12.14 6.45
CA LEU A 99 9.54 11.54 6.38
C LEU A 99 10.36 11.97 7.59
N HIS A 100 11.04 11.02 8.21
CA HIS A 100 11.83 11.27 9.41
C HIS A 100 13.29 11.50 9.04
N GLN A 101 13.74 12.75 9.15
CA GLN A 101 15.11 13.15 8.80
C GLN A 101 16.17 12.44 9.64
N SER A 102 15.84 12.00 10.85
CA SER A 102 16.76 11.31 11.77
C SER A 102 17.34 10.03 11.15
N PHE A 103 16.57 9.31 10.32
CA PHE A 103 17.06 8.16 9.57
C PHE A 103 18.09 8.55 8.51
N PHE A 104 17.74 9.51 7.65
CA PHE A 104 18.57 9.96 6.54
C PHE A 104 19.82 10.73 6.98
N SER A 105 19.81 11.31 8.18
CA SER A 105 21.00 11.98 8.75
C SER A 105 22.09 10.98 9.17
N ARG A 106 21.70 9.76 9.56
CA ARG A 106 22.62 8.70 10.01
C ARG A 106 23.21 7.90 8.85
N VAL A 107 22.49 7.83 7.74
CA VAL A 107 22.89 7.07 6.55
C VAL A 107 23.17 8.06 5.41
N LYS A 108 24.43 8.15 4.97
CA LYS A 108 24.86 9.13 3.95
C LYS A 108 24.42 8.70 2.54
N PHE A 109 23.15 8.85 2.22
CA PHE A 109 22.65 8.71 0.85
C PHE A 109 23.01 9.96 0.03
N ARG A 110 23.55 9.78 -1.19
CA ARG A 110 23.66 10.88 -2.17
C ARG A 110 22.27 11.26 -2.71
N SER A 111 21.43 10.25 -2.94
CA SER A 111 20.02 10.35 -3.27
C SER A 111 19.37 9.00 -2.94
N VAL A 112 18.09 9.00 -2.58
CA VAL A 112 17.37 7.77 -2.23
C VAL A 112 15.91 7.85 -2.67
N ARG A 113 15.40 6.74 -3.20
CA ARG A 113 14.00 6.59 -3.60
C ARG A 113 13.26 5.74 -2.58
N ILE A 114 12.14 6.24 -2.09
CA ILE A 114 11.27 5.50 -1.16
C ILE A 114 10.12 4.92 -1.97
N ILE A 115 10.04 3.59 -2.06
CA ILE A 115 9.12 2.89 -2.94
C ILE A 115 8.09 2.15 -2.08
N SER A 116 6.84 2.58 -2.23
CA SER A 116 5.67 1.90 -1.66
C SER A 116 4.99 1.07 -2.74
N SER A 117 4.45 -0.07 -2.36
CA SER A 117 3.71 -0.97 -3.26
C SER A 117 2.22 -0.86 -2.99
N VAL A 118 1.39 -0.97 -4.02
CA VAL A 118 -0.07 -0.96 -3.93
C VAL A 118 -0.65 -2.09 -4.78
N TRP A 119 -1.64 -2.80 -4.26
CA TRP A 119 -2.34 -3.85 -4.98
C TRP A 119 -3.79 -3.96 -4.54
N LEU A 120 -4.60 -4.61 -5.37
CA LEU A 120 -5.99 -4.91 -5.07
C LEU A 120 -6.12 -6.39 -4.69
N GLY A 121 -6.81 -6.64 -3.59
CA GLY A 121 -7.28 -7.95 -3.18
C GLY A 121 -8.79 -8.07 -3.39
N VAL A 122 -9.27 -9.31 -3.43
CA VAL A 122 -10.70 -9.64 -3.42
C VAL A 122 -10.94 -10.49 -2.18
N THR A 123 -11.91 -10.11 -1.35
CA THR A 123 -12.30 -10.90 -0.18
C THR A 123 -13.48 -11.81 -0.58
N GLY A 124 -13.24 -13.12 -0.67
CA GLY A 124 -14.24 -14.09 -1.14
C GLY A 124 -13.93 -14.60 -2.56
N GLY A 125 -14.25 -15.86 -2.83
CA GLY A 125 -13.67 -16.65 -3.94
C GLY A 125 -14.14 -16.32 -5.36
N VAL A 126 -15.07 -15.39 -5.56
CA VAL A 126 -15.55 -14.99 -6.89
C VAL A 126 -15.86 -13.49 -6.85
N LEU A 127 -15.40 -12.73 -7.85
CA LEU A 127 -15.94 -11.39 -8.11
C LEU A 127 -17.43 -11.59 -8.41
N VAL A 128 -18.29 -11.33 -7.42
CA VAL A 128 -19.73 -11.55 -7.55
C VAL A 128 -20.25 -10.53 -8.57
N LEU A 129 -20.41 -11.02 -9.80
CA LEU A 129 -21.20 -10.37 -10.84
C LEU A 129 -22.65 -10.60 -10.45
N GLU A 130 -23.41 -9.52 -10.24
CA GLU A 130 -24.87 -9.62 -10.05
C GLU A 130 -25.49 -10.39 -11.23
N GLU A 131 -26.49 -11.22 -10.94
CA GLU A 131 -27.00 -12.36 -11.73
C GLU A 131 -27.60 -12.01 -13.12
N GLY A 132 -27.47 -10.77 -13.60
CA GLY A 132 -27.96 -10.30 -14.90
C GLY A 132 -26.92 -10.25 -16.04
N ALA A 133 -25.70 -10.74 -15.83
CA ALA A 133 -24.55 -10.49 -16.72
C ALA A 133 -24.31 -11.54 -17.83
N GLN A 134 -25.25 -12.44 -18.11
CA GLN A 134 -25.15 -13.36 -19.24
C GLN A 134 -25.78 -12.75 -20.50
N ARG A 135 -24.99 -12.00 -21.27
CA ARG A 135 -25.35 -11.71 -22.67
C ARG A 135 -24.76 -12.81 -23.55
N ARG A 136 -25.63 -13.72 -24.00
CA ARG A 136 -25.33 -14.67 -25.07
C ARG A 136 -25.60 -13.95 -26.39
N GLU A 137 -24.56 -13.64 -27.15
CA GLU A 137 -24.73 -13.23 -28.55
C GLU A 137 -24.95 -14.51 -29.38
N VAL A 138 -25.99 -14.49 -30.21
CA VAL A 138 -26.36 -15.52 -31.18
C VAL A 138 -25.83 -15.10 -32.54
#